data_AF-A0A927RNM9-F1
#
_entry.id   AF-A0A927RNM9-F1
#
_cell.length_a   1.000
_cell.length_b   1.000
_cell.length_c   1.000
_cell.angle_alpha   90.00
_cell.angle_beta   90.00
_cell.angle_gamma   90.00
#
_symmetry.space_group_name_H-M   'P 1'
#
loop_
_entity.id
_entity.type
_entity.pdbx_description
1 polymer ?
#
loop_
_entity_poly.entity_id
_entity_poly.type
_entity_poly.pdbx_seq_one_letter_code
_entity_poly.pdbx_strand_id
1 'polypeptide(L)'
;MKKAKKFLLNLLAFASVSAFAFGMVACDDTGAQGAKGDKGDTGEQGEQGVGIESVQVDENGNLVITLTDGTVLPAIEFPTDEPIENGATHYLQYQKIVGKDEYRLIGLGLAAESDIVISSTYNGLPVTEIAERVFNDVAHISSVTIPDTVTTIGNSAFAWCENLTSVKIGSSVTTIGSGAFAWCENLTSVTIGDSVTTIGNRAFEDCENLTSVTIPDSVTTIGYSAFQDCENLTSVTIGNSVTEIGEETFYGCRNLTSVYYTGNIVGWCGISGLSALMSQDVDLYINNEKVVDLVVPDDVEKINDYAFAYCDSLTSVTLPDSVMMIGQNAFYGCPDELFTIYENVKYLGNEVNPYYALIETVANTYSSYTIQKQTKVIADYAFAHCDTLTSVTIPDSVTTIGNKAFAYCYNLTSVTIPDSVAAMGECAFYCCRDLTNVVFKDTSTWYRTSSYNNWVNKMNGTQVDVSDTATAADLLKEKRNDTVFDIGYYWYKL
;
A
#
# COMPACT_ATOMS: atom_id res chain seq x y z
N MET A 1 -31.84 -0.30 -17.70
CA MET A 1 -31.07 0.78 -18.39
C MET A 1 -29.61 0.86 -17.96
N LYS A 2 -29.23 0.91 -16.66
CA LYS A 2 -27.82 0.83 -16.23
C LYS A 2 -27.11 -0.48 -16.65
N LYS A 3 -27.78 -1.63 -16.55
CA LYS A 3 -27.26 -2.95 -17.02
C LYS A 3 -27.08 -3.03 -18.55
N ALA A 4 -27.98 -2.42 -19.34
CA ALA A 4 -27.88 -2.40 -20.81
C ALA A 4 -26.80 -1.43 -21.33
N LYS A 5 -26.58 -0.32 -20.62
CA LYS A 5 -25.51 0.64 -20.93
C LYS A 5 -24.11 0.09 -20.58
N LYS A 6 -24.01 -0.74 -19.53
CA LYS A 6 -22.78 -1.44 -19.11
C LYS A 6 -22.44 -2.63 -20.03
N PHE A 7 -23.44 -3.33 -20.56
CA PHE A 7 -23.27 -4.36 -21.59
C PHE A 7 -22.75 -3.78 -22.92
N LEU A 8 -23.28 -2.63 -23.37
CA LEU A 8 -22.77 -1.94 -24.56
C LEU A 8 -21.35 -1.37 -24.37
N LEU A 9 -21.01 -0.89 -23.17
CA LEU A 9 -19.66 -0.39 -22.87
C LEU A 9 -18.62 -1.51 -22.90
N ASN A 10 -18.96 -2.70 -22.41
CA ASN A 10 -18.08 -3.88 -22.46
C ASN A 10 -17.92 -4.42 -23.88
N LEU A 11 -18.96 -4.35 -24.73
CA LEU A 11 -18.84 -4.71 -26.14
C LEU A 11 -17.88 -3.78 -26.90
N LEU A 12 -17.87 -2.48 -26.53
CA LEU A 12 -16.95 -1.48 -27.08
C LEU A 12 -15.52 -1.61 -26.51
N ALA A 13 -15.37 -2.05 -25.25
CA ALA A 13 -14.07 -2.32 -24.66
C ALA A 13 -13.35 -3.50 -25.35
N PHE A 14 -14.09 -4.55 -25.71
CA PHE A 14 -13.59 -5.66 -26.54
C PHE A 14 -13.08 -5.20 -27.92
N ALA A 15 -13.68 -4.17 -28.51
CA ALA A 15 -13.25 -3.62 -29.80
C ALA A 15 -12.03 -2.67 -29.69
N SER A 16 -11.72 -2.17 -28.48
CA SER A 16 -10.69 -1.14 -28.26
C SER A 16 -9.29 -1.68 -27.94
N VAL A 17 -9.13 -2.98 -27.68
CA VAL A 17 -7.82 -3.59 -27.41
C VAL A 17 -7.02 -3.88 -28.70
N SER A 18 -7.62 -3.73 -29.88
CA SER A 18 -6.96 -3.98 -31.17
C SER A 18 -6.91 -2.78 -32.14
N ALA A 19 -7.12 -1.54 -31.67
CA ALA A 19 -7.05 -0.35 -32.52
C ALA A 19 -6.21 0.78 -31.88
N PHE A 20 -4.90 0.61 -31.84
CA PHE A 20 -3.95 1.73 -31.72
C PHE A 20 -2.97 1.72 -32.90
N ALA A 21 -3.39 2.30 -34.02
CA ALA A 21 -2.50 2.95 -34.97
C ALA A 21 -3.31 3.98 -35.78
N PHE A 22 -2.85 5.23 -35.76
CA PHE A 22 -3.37 6.42 -36.46
C PHE A 22 -4.49 7.25 -35.79
N GLY A 23 -4.04 8.10 -34.85
CA GLY A 23 -4.24 9.56 -34.87
C GLY A 23 -5.65 10.13 -34.81
N MET A 24 -6.03 10.69 -33.66
CA MET A 24 -6.49 12.08 -33.57
C MET A 24 -6.50 12.59 -32.12
N VAL A 25 -6.55 13.92 -32.03
CA VAL A 25 -6.19 14.80 -30.90
C VAL A 25 -7.23 14.80 -29.76
N ALA A 26 -6.75 15.11 -28.55
CA ALA A 26 -7.41 15.15 -27.25
C ALA A 26 -8.65 16.07 -27.11
N CYS A 27 -9.46 15.82 -26.06
CA CYS A 27 -9.96 16.87 -25.15
C CYS A 27 -10.48 16.29 -23.82
N ASP A 28 -10.38 17.10 -22.77
CA ASP A 28 -10.44 16.87 -21.33
C ASP A 28 -11.81 16.53 -20.68
N ASP A 29 -11.72 16.06 -19.44
CA ASP A 29 -12.76 15.95 -18.41
C ASP A 29 -13.59 17.23 -18.22
N THR A 30 -14.93 17.13 -18.27
CA THR A 30 -15.86 17.87 -17.38
C THR A 30 -17.23 17.18 -17.35
N GLY A 31 -17.87 17.18 -16.17
CA GLY A 31 -19.00 16.32 -15.84
C GLY A 31 -20.40 16.69 -16.34
N ALA A 32 -21.30 15.74 -16.05
CA ALA A 32 -22.76 15.82 -15.89
C ALA A 32 -23.67 16.18 -17.10
N GLN A 33 -24.56 15.24 -17.44
CA GLN A 33 -26.04 15.35 -17.45
C GLN A 33 -26.67 14.45 -18.52
N GLY A 34 -27.79 13.80 -18.17
CA GLY A 34 -28.56 12.97 -19.08
C GLY A 34 -29.62 13.75 -19.88
N ALA A 35 -29.79 13.39 -21.14
CA ALA A 35 -31.04 13.43 -21.92
C ALA A 35 -30.83 12.53 -23.16
N LYS A 36 -31.64 11.48 -23.38
CA LYS A 36 -32.83 11.45 -24.24
C LYS A 36 -32.53 12.06 -25.62
N GLY A 37 -32.48 11.19 -26.64
CA GLY A 37 -31.85 11.49 -27.93
C GLY A 37 -32.71 12.22 -28.93
N ASP A 38 -32.12 12.42 -30.09
CA ASP A 38 -32.80 12.92 -31.28
C ASP A 38 -32.50 12.04 -32.51
N LYS A 39 -33.55 11.83 -33.28
CA LYS A 39 -33.51 11.38 -34.67
C LYS A 39 -33.06 12.57 -35.53
N GLY A 40 -32.02 12.36 -36.32
CA GLY A 40 -31.76 13.07 -37.57
C GLY A 40 -31.40 14.54 -37.45
N ASP A 41 -30.08 14.83 -37.48
CA ASP A 41 -29.57 16.10 -37.99
C ASP A 41 -28.96 15.85 -39.38
N THR A 42 -29.58 16.45 -40.39
CA THR A 42 -29.05 16.60 -41.75
C THR A 42 -27.98 17.69 -41.75
N GLY A 43 -26.77 17.38 -42.23
CA GLY A 43 -25.66 18.33 -42.28
C GLY A 43 -25.90 19.56 -43.18
N GLU A 44 -25.31 20.69 -42.82
CA GLU A 44 -24.96 21.71 -43.82
C GLU A 44 -23.81 21.16 -44.67
N GLN A 45 -24.08 21.03 -45.97
CA GLN A 45 -23.45 20.16 -46.97
C GLN A 45 -23.96 18.71 -46.91
N GLY A 46 -24.92 18.43 -47.81
CA GLY A 46 -25.67 17.19 -47.85
C GLY A 46 -24.85 15.96 -48.19
N GLU A 47 -24.30 15.33 -47.17
CA GLU A 47 -24.06 13.90 -47.13
C GLU A 47 -24.95 13.31 -46.03
N GLN A 48 -25.81 12.36 -46.40
CA GLN A 48 -26.51 11.56 -45.39
C GLN A 48 -25.45 10.78 -44.63
N GLY A 49 -25.22 11.14 -43.38
CA GLY A 49 -24.29 10.42 -42.51
C GLY A 49 -24.72 8.97 -42.41
N VAL A 50 -23.87 8.07 -42.87
CA VAL A 50 -24.07 6.63 -42.79
C VAL A 50 -23.78 6.21 -41.34
N GLY A 51 -24.83 5.92 -40.56
CA GLY A 51 -24.72 5.44 -39.18
C GLY A 51 -24.66 3.93 -39.09
N ILE A 52 -24.45 3.35 -37.90
CA ILE A 52 -24.53 1.90 -37.69
C ILE A 52 -26.00 1.51 -37.52
N GLU A 53 -26.51 0.64 -38.40
CA GLU A 53 -27.87 0.07 -38.34
C GLU A 53 -27.93 -1.13 -37.40
N SER A 54 -26.98 -2.06 -37.52
CA SER A 54 -26.90 -3.23 -36.65
C SER A 54 -25.47 -3.79 -36.55
N VAL A 55 -25.20 -4.48 -35.44
CA VAL A 55 -23.98 -5.25 -35.21
C VAL A 55 -24.41 -6.67 -34.86
N GLN A 56 -24.02 -7.64 -35.67
CA GLN A 56 -24.35 -9.06 -35.51
C GLN A 56 -23.08 -9.91 -35.56
N VAL A 57 -23.18 -11.16 -35.10
CA VAL A 57 -22.12 -12.17 -35.23
C VAL A 57 -22.60 -13.22 -36.22
N ASP A 58 -21.82 -13.49 -37.26
CA ASP A 58 -22.17 -14.49 -38.28
C ASP A 58 -21.94 -15.93 -37.79
N GLU A 59 -22.32 -16.90 -38.62
CA GLU A 59 -22.16 -18.34 -38.35
C GLU A 59 -20.69 -18.80 -38.20
N ASN A 60 -19.73 -17.94 -38.55
CA ASN A 60 -18.29 -18.18 -38.40
C ASN A 60 -17.68 -17.39 -37.23
N GLY A 61 -18.48 -16.65 -36.45
CA GLY A 61 -18.02 -15.88 -35.30
C GLY A 61 -17.51 -14.47 -35.62
N ASN A 62 -17.65 -13.99 -36.86
CA ASN A 62 -17.17 -12.66 -37.25
C ASN A 62 -18.19 -11.58 -36.91
N LEU A 63 -17.69 -10.40 -36.51
CA LEU A 63 -18.51 -9.21 -36.37
C LEU A 63 -18.93 -8.68 -37.74
N VAL A 64 -20.24 -8.61 -37.98
CA VAL A 64 -20.87 -8.03 -39.16
C VAL A 64 -21.54 -6.74 -38.76
N ILE A 65 -21.03 -5.61 -39.28
CA ILE A 65 -21.59 -4.28 -39.05
C ILE A 65 -22.36 -3.88 -40.31
N THR A 66 -23.67 -3.68 -40.16
CA THR A 66 -24.53 -3.12 -41.20
C THR A 66 -24.75 -1.66 -40.92
N LEU A 67 -24.51 -0.82 -41.92
CA LEU A 67 -24.73 0.61 -41.85
C LEU A 67 -26.13 0.99 -42.34
N THR A 68 -26.62 2.16 -41.95
CA THR A 68 -27.98 2.64 -42.26
C THR A 68 -28.27 2.87 -43.74
N ASP A 69 -27.25 2.80 -44.60
CA ASP A 69 -27.39 2.83 -46.06
C ASP A 69 -27.40 1.42 -46.69
N GLY A 70 -27.38 0.36 -45.87
CA GLY A 70 -27.34 -1.04 -46.29
C GLY A 70 -25.93 -1.55 -46.59
N THR A 71 -24.89 -0.73 -46.42
CA THR A 71 -23.51 -1.17 -46.57
C THR A 71 -23.15 -2.13 -45.43
N VAL A 72 -22.73 -3.34 -45.78
CA VAL A 72 -22.13 -4.28 -44.84
C VAL A 72 -20.62 -4.07 -44.88
N LEU A 73 -20.05 -3.61 -43.77
CA LEU A 73 -18.59 -3.47 -43.68
C LEU A 73 -17.94 -4.85 -43.73
N PRO A 74 -16.81 -5.00 -44.44
CA PRO A 74 -16.11 -6.28 -44.51
C PRO A 74 -15.76 -6.77 -43.10
N ALA A 75 -15.94 -8.07 -42.87
CA ALA A 75 -15.62 -8.70 -41.59
C ALA A 75 -14.21 -8.28 -41.16
N ILE A 76 -14.09 -7.77 -39.93
CA ILE A 76 -12.78 -7.57 -39.33
C ILE A 76 -12.28 -8.97 -39.01
N GLU A 77 -11.40 -9.51 -39.85
CA GLU A 77 -10.64 -10.71 -39.53
C GLU A 77 -9.75 -10.36 -38.33
N PHE A 78 -10.10 -10.91 -37.16
CA PHE A 78 -9.13 -10.97 -36.07
C PHE A 78 -7.92 -11.77 -36.58
N PRO A 79 -6.68 -11.38 -36.23
CA PRO A 79 -5.52 -12.18 -36.54
C PRO A 79 -5.80 -13.63 -36.14
N THR A 80 -5.78 -14.52 -37.11
CA THR A 80 -5.81 -15.94 -36.85
C THR A 80 -4.45 -16.30 -36.27
N ASP A 81 -4.30 -16.13 -34.96
CA ASP A 81 -3.28 -16.86 -34.23
C ASP A 81 -3.49 -18.35 -34.56
N GLU A 82 -2.37 -19.02 -34.78
CA GLU A 82 -2.21 -20.42 -35.19
C GLU A 82 -3.32 -21.36 -34.67
N PRO A 83 -3.69 -22.40 -35.43
CA PRO A 83 -4.86 -23.23 -35.15
C PRO A 83 -4.94 -23.56 -33.66
N ILE A 84 -5.94 -22.97 -33.00
CA ILE A 84 -6.35 -23.35 -31.67
C ILE A 84 -6.64 -24.85 -31.79
N GLU A 85 -5.77 -25.70 -31.23
CA GLU A 85 -6.13 -27.08 -30.93
C GLU A 85 -7.24 -27.00 -29.88
N ASN A 86 -8.47 -26.80 -30.37
CA ASN A 86 -9.72 -26.80 -29.63
C ASN A 86 -9.99 -28.24 -29.17
N GLY A 87 -9.15 -28.73 -28.27
CA GLY A 87 -9.44 -29.86 -27.40
C GLY A 87 -10.34 -29.39 -26.27
N ALA A 88 -11.55 -28.90 -26.57
CA ALA A 88 -12.51 -28.53 -25.57
C ALA A 88 -12.88 -29.75 -24.70
N THR A 89 -12.20 -29.92 -23.57
CA THR A 89 -12.66 -30.81 -22.49
C THR A 89 -13.77 -30.08 -21.74
N HIS A 90 -14.93 -29.92 -22.38
CA HIS A 90 -16.27 -29.54 -21.89
C HIS A 90 -16.48 -28.47 -20.77
N TYR A 91 -15.46 -27.87 -20.14
CA TYR A 91 -15.64 -26.93 -19.02
C TYR A 91 -14.59 -25.79 -18.97
N LEU A 92 -13.33 -26.04 -19.36
CA LEU A 92 -12.22 -25.07 -19.25
C LEU A 92 -11.40 -24.98 -20.55
N GLN A 93 -10.93 -23.79 -20.91
CA GLN A 93 -10.16 -23.50 -22.13
C GLN A 93 -8.67 -23.27 -21.80
N TYR A 94 -7.78 -23.95 -22.51
CA TYR A 94 -6.34 -23.92 -22.27
C TYR A 94 -5.55 -23.46 -23.51
N GLN A 95 -4.45 -22.75 -23.30
CA GLN A 95 -3.53 -22.28 -24.35
C GLN A 95 -2.10 -22.72 -24.03
N LYS A 96 -1.40 -23.32 -25.00
CA LYS A 96 0.02 -23.68 -24.82
C LYS A 96 0.85 -22.40 -24.70
N ILE A 97 1.74 -22.34 -23.72
CA ILE A 97 2.62 -21.18 -23.53
C ILE A 97 3.75 -21.25 -24.56
N VAL A 98 3.87 -20.23 -25.42
CA VAL A 98 4.90 -20.18 -26.47
C VAL A 98 6.30 -20.32 -25.86
N GLY A 99 7.07 -21.27 -26.38
CA GLY A 99 8.43 -21.55 -25.89
C GLY A 99 8.52 -22.39 -24.61
N LYS A 100 7.41 -22.91 -24.08
CA LYS A 100 7.37 -23.80 -22.91
C LYS A 100 6.55 -25.06 -23.18
N ASP A 101 6.88 -26.13 -22.48
CA ASP A 101 6.07 -27.37 -22.44
C ASP A 101 5.04 -27.30 -21.31
N GLU A 102 4.24 -26.23 -21.31
CA GLU A 102 3.26 -25.90 -20.27
C GLU A 102 2.03 -25.21 -20.89
N TYR A 103 0.90 -25.25 -20.18
CA TYR A 103 -0.35 -24.59 -20.55
C TYR A 103 -0.76 -23.50 -19.55
N ARG A 104 -1.44 -22.48 -20.06
CA ARG A 104 -2.22 -21.53 -19.24
C ARG A 104 -3.71 -21.75 -19.45
N LEU A 105 -4.50 -21.55 -18.41
CA LEU A 105 -5.95 -21.49 -18.49
C LEU A 105 -6.38 -20.11 -18.98
N ILE A 106 -7.22 -20.03 -20.01
CA ILE A 106 -7.62 -18.78 -20.68
C ILE A 106 -9.12 -18.49 -20.66
N GLY A 107 -9.97 -19.44 -20.27
CA GLY A 107 -11.41 -19.20 -20.26
C GLY A 107 -12.25 -20.37 -19.76
N LEU A 108 -13.55 -20.09 -19.67
CA LEU A 108 -14.61 -21.03 -19.32
C LEU A 108 -15.39 -21.47 -20.56
N GLY A 109 -15.75 -22.76 -20.60
CA GLY A 109 -16.70 -23.31 -21.57
C GLY A 109 -18.16 -23.08 -21.19
N LEU A 110 -19.09 -23.37 -22.11
CA LEU A 110 -20.53 -23.09 -22.02
C LEU A 110 -21.31 -23.82 -20.92
N ALA A 111 -20.68 -24.72 -20.15
CA ALA A 111 -21.37 -25.61 -19.20
C ALA A 111 -20.66 -25.72 -17.85
N ALA A 112 -19.89 -24.72 -17.42
CA ALA A 112 -19.10 -24.81 -16.19
C ALA A 112 -19.97 -25.14 -14.95
N GLU A 113 -19.53 -26.14 -14.20
CA GLU A 113 -20.07 -26.49 -12.90
C GLU A 113 -19.87 -25.31 -11.93
N SER A 114 -20.68 -25.23 -10.87
CA SER A 114 -20.45 -24.20 -9.84
C SER A 114 -19.16 -24.46 -9.06
N ASP A 115 -18.74 -25.72 -8.94
CA ASP A 115 -17.48 -26.10 -8.30
C ASP A 115 -16.41 -26.35 -9.36
N ILE A 116 -15.46 -25.43 -9.48
CA ILE A 116 -14.40 -25.50 -10.50
C ILE A 116 -13.19 -26.24 -9.93
N VAL A 117 -12.79 -27.32 -10.60
CA VAL A 117 -11.51 -27.99 -10.35
C VAL A 117 -10.62 -27.79 -11.58
N ILE A 118 -9.55 -27.00 -11.44
CA ILE A 118 -8.59 -26.77 -12.52
C ILE A 118 -7.67 -27.99 -12.60
N SER A 119 -7.56 -28.59 -13.79
CA SER A 119 -6.69 -29.75 -14.02
C SER A 119 -5.22 -29.38 -13.87
N SER A 120 -4.44 -30.20 -13.17
CA SER A 120 -2.99 -30.02 -13.05
C SER A 120 -2.24 -30.22 -14.38
N THR A 121 -2.85 -30.90 -15.34
CA THR A 121 -2.30 -31.16 -16.67
C THR A 121 -3.36 -31.01 -17.75
N TYR A 122 -2.95 -30.56 -18.93
CA TYR A 122 -3.73 -30.58 -20.16
C TYR A 122 -2.86 -31.13 -21.30
N ASN A 123 -3.38 -32.10 -22.08
CA ASN A 123 -2.63 -32.84 -23.10
C ASN A 123 -1.29 -33.43 -22.61
N GLY A 124 -1.23 -33.88 -21.35
CA GLY A 124 -0.04 -34.47 -20.74
C GLY A 124 1.04 -33.48 -20.31
N LEU A 125 0.83 -32.18 -20.50
CA LEU A 125 1.71 -31.10 -20.05
C LEU A 125 1.10 -30.37 -18.84
N PRO A 126 1.91 -29.81 -17.93
CA PRO A 126 1.42 -29.11 -16.75
C PRO A 126 0.65 -27.83 -17.10
N VAL A 127 -0.38 -27.53 -16.31
CA VAL A 127 -1.06 -26.22 -16.31
C VAL A 127 -0.41 -25.36 -15.22
N THR A 128 0.26 -24.29 -15.64
CA THR A 128 1.12 -23.47 -14.75
C THR A 128 0.60 -22.06 -14.51
N GLU A 129 -0.39 -21.59 -15.27
CA GLU A 129 -0.89 -20.22 -15.17
C GLU A 129 -2.42 -20.19 -15.31
N ILE A 130 -3.07 -19.34 -14.52
CA ILE A 130 -4.44 -18.87 -14.77
C ILE A 130 -4.31 -17.47 -15.33
N ALA A 131 -4.74 -17.25 -16.57
CA ALA A 131 -4.60 -15.96 -17.23
C ALA A 131 -5.45 -14.87 -16.57
N GLU A 132 -5.27 -13.63 -17.02
CA GLU A 132 -6.08 -12.51 -16.57
C GLU A 132 -7.57 -12.71 -16.92
N ARG A 133 -8.45 -12.29 -16.00
CA ARG A 133 -9.90 -12.20 -16.20
C ARG A 133 -10.63 -13.50 -16.60
N VAL A 134 -9.99 -14.67 -16.47
CA VAL A 134 -10.52 -15.97 -16.92
C VAL A 134 -11.92 -16.28 -16.38
N PHE A 135 -12.14 -16.01 -15.10
CA PHE A 135 -13.40 -16.20 -14.39
C PHE A 135 -14.01 -14.86 -13.97
N ASN A 136 -13.66 -13.74 -14.59
CA ASN A 136 -14.21 -12.44 -14.17
C ASN A 136 -15.73 -12.37 -14.39
N ASP A 137 -16.47 -11.90 -13.38
CA ASP A 137 -17.94 -11.73 -13.39
C ASP A 137 -18.68 -13.06 -13.66
N VAL A 138 -18.13 -14.16 -13.15
CA VAL A 138 -18.72 -15.49 -13.30
C VAL A 138 -19.58 -15.79 -12.08
N ALA A 139 -20.78 -15.24 -12.09
CA ALA A 139 -21.69 -15.28 -10.96
C ALA A 139 -22.18 -16.69 -10.55
N HIS A 140 -21.87 -17.77 -11.27
CA HIS A 140 -22.36 -19.12 -10.90
C HIS A 140 -21.33 -20.01 -10.20
N ILE A 141 -20.06 -19.59 -10.11
CA ILE A 141 -19.06 -20.38 -9.39
C ILE A 141 -19.20 -20.20 -7.88
N SER A 142 -19.21 -21.33 -7.15
CA SER A 142 -19.31 -21.43 -5.69
C SER A 142 -17.99 -21.80 -5.03
N SER A 143 -17.13 -22.55 -5.73
CA SER A 143 -15.81 -22.92 -5.23
C SER A 143 -14.80 -23.09 -6.36
N VAL A 144 -13.52 -22.90 -6.05
CA VAL A 144 -12.41 -23.13 -6.99
C VAL A 144 -11.28 -23.90 -6.29
N THR A 145 -10.83 -24.99 -6.91
CA THR A 145 -9.60 -25.71 -6.55
C THR A 145 -8.53 -25.47 -7.61
N ILE A 146 -7.47 -24.76 -7.21
CA ILE A 146 -6.29 -24.49 -8.03
C ILE A 146 -5.23 -25.55 -7.71
N PRO A 147 -4.70 -26.31 -8.71
CA PRO A 147 -3.76 -27.39 -8.47
C PRO A 147 -2.36 -26.88 -8.17
N ASP A 148 -1.54 -27.71 -7.53
CA ASP A 148 -0.16 -27.39 -7.14
C ASP A 148 0.79 -27.20 -8.33
N THR A 149 0.35 -27.42 -9.58
CA THR A 149 1.15 -27.11 -10.78
C THR A 149 1.05 -25.63 -11.17
N VAL A 150 0.01 -24.91 -10.73
CA VAL A 150 -0.17 -23.49 -11.04
C VAL A 150 0.82 -22.68 -10.21
N THR A 151 1.58 -21.81 -10.88
CA THR A 151 2.52 -20.88 -10.25
C THR A 151 1.98 -19.44 -10.24
N THR A 152 1.08 -19.10 -11.14
CA THR A 152 0.59 -17.71 -11.32
C THR A 152 -0.92 -17.64 -11.43
N ILE A 153 -1.54 -16.77 -10.64
CA ILE A 153 -2.94 -16.34 -10.79
C ILE A 153 -2.94 -14.93 -11.38
N GLY A 154 -3.52 -14.78 -12.58
CA GLY A 154 -3.52 -13.52 -13.32
C GLY A 154 -4.39 -12.43 -12.71
N ASN A 155 -4.24 -11.22 -13.24
CA ASN A 155 -4.98 -10.05 -12.78
C ASN A 155 -6.49 -10.26 -12.98
N SER A 156 -7.26 -9.93 -11.95
CA SER A 156 -8.73 -10.05 -11.96
C SER A 156 -9.24 -11.44 -12.36
N ALA A 157 -8.43 -12.50 -12.19
CA ALA A 157 -8.75 -13.84 -12.67
C ALA A 157 -10.12 -14.36 -12.18
N PHE A 158 -10.51 -14.02 -10.95
CA PHE A 158 -11.79 -14.39 -10.32
C PHE A 158 -12.56 -13.17 -9.80
N ALA A 159 -12.23 -11.95 -10.26
CA ALA A 159 -12.90 -10.76 -9.77
C ALA A 159 -14.41 -10.79 -10.07
N TRP A 160 -15.24 -10.24 -9.19
CA TRP A 160 -16.71 -10.21 -9.29
C TRP A 160 -17.38 -11.60 -9.31
N CYS A 161 -16.71 -12.63 -8.80
CA CYS A 161 -17.35 -13.93 -8.55
C CYS A 161 -18.16 -13.88 -7.26
N GLU A 162 -19.28 -13.15 -7.27
CA GLU A 162 -20.06 -12.84 -6.06
C GLU A 162 -20.50 -14.08 -5.28
N ASN A 163 -20.73 -15.24 -5.93
CA ASN A 163 -21.15 -16.49 -5.26
C ASN A 163 -19.97 -17.39 -4.80
N LEU A 164 -18.72 -16.98 -5.04
CA LEU A 164 -17.55 -17.75 -4.66
C LEU A 164 -17.38 -17.75 -3.14
N THR A 165 -17.52 -18.92 -2.50
CA THR A 165 -17.50 -19.04 -1.03
C THR A 165 -16.18 -19.55 -0.46
N SER A 166 -15.39 -20.27 -1.26
CA SER A 166 -14.11 -20.84 -0.86
C SER A 166 -13.15 -21.00 -2.04
N VAL A 167 -11.88 -20.68 -1.82
CA VAL A 167 -10.79 -20.89 -2.78
C VAL A 167 -9.67 -21.69 -2.12
N LYS A 168 -9.28 -22.79 -2.75
CA LYS A 168 -8.07 -23.53 -2.39
C LYS A 168 -6.96 -23.21 -3.39
N ILE A 169 -5.96 -22.44 -2.95
CA ILE A 169 -4.79 -22.08 -3.74
C ILE A 169 -3.75 -23.21 -3.64
N GLY A 170 -3.22 -23.65 -4.79
CA GLY A 170 -2.20 -24.70 -4.85
C GLY A 170 -0.88 -24.27 -4.21
N SER A 171 -0.11 -25.23 -3.70
CA SER A 171 1.08 -24.96 -2.88
C SER A 171 2.23 -24.29 -3.65
N SER A 172 2.24 -24.35 -4.98
CA SER A 172 3.31 -23.78 -5.83
C SER A 172 2.98 -22.41 -6.41
N VAL A 173 1.81 -21.83 -6.08
CA VAL A 173 1.48 -20.47 -6.52
C VAL A 173 2.46 -19.50 -5.87
N THR A 174 3.19 -18.73 -6.68
CA THR A 174 4.12 -17.71 -6.21
C THR A 174 3.51 -16.32 -6.26
N THR A 175 2.56 -16.09 -7.16
CA THR A 175 1.98 -14.77 -7.43
C THR A 175 0.46 -14.81 -7.50
N ILE A 176 -0.18 -13.97 -6.67
CA ILE A 176 -1.60 -13.63 -6.77
C ILE A 176 -1.69 -12.24 -7.42
N GLY A 177 -2.25 -12.17 -8.62
CA GLY A 177 -2.33 -10.93 -9.42
C GLY A 177 -3.22 -9.86 -8.82
N SER A 178 -3.11 -8.64 -9.37
CA SER A 178 -3.91 -7.50 -8.94
C SER A 178 -5.40 -7.76 -9.17
N GLY A 179 -6.21 -7.51 -8.15
CA GLY A 179 -7.65 -7.74 -8.18
C GLY A 179 -8.06 -9.21 -8.35
N ALA A 180 -7.16 -10.19 -8.17
CA ALA A 180 -7.40 -11.58 -8.55
C ALA A 180 -8.73 -12.16 -8.00
N PHE A 181 -9.11 -11.80 -6.78
CA PHE A 181 -10.35 -12.19 -6.12
C PHE A 181 -11.17 -10.98 -5.65
N ALA A 182 -10.97 -9.79 -6.23
CA ALA A 182 -11.72 -8.60 -5.84
C ALA A 182 -13.23 -8.77 -6.05
N TRP A 183 -14.06 -8.21 -5.19
CA TRP A 183 -15.53 -8.29 -5.25
C TRP A 183 -16.07 -9.72 -5.18
N CYS A 184 -15.33 -10.64 -4.55
CA CYS A 184 -15.85 -11.97 -4.18
C CYS A 184 -16.56 -11.87 -2.81
N GLU A 185 -17.68 -11.14 -2.77
CA GLU A 185 -18.35 -10.72 -1.53
C GLU A 185 -18.72 -11.89 -0.59
N ASN A 186 -19.05 -13.07 -1.13
CA ASN A 186 -19.38 -14.27 -0.33
C ASN A 186 -18.16 -15.14 0.04
N LEU A 187 -16.93 -14.72 -0.26
CA LEU A 187 -15.72 -15.49 0.05
C LEU A 187 -15.50 -15.53 1.56
N THR A 188 -15.76 -16.68 2.18
CA THR A 188 -15.67 -16.83 3.65
C THR A 188 -14.29 -17.21 4.15
N SER A 189 -13.50 -17.86 3.29
CA SER A 189 -12.16 -18.34 3.61
C SER A 189 -11.29 -18.42 2.36
N VAL A 190 -10.02 -18.07 2.53
CA VAL A 190 -8.96 -18.29 1.55
C VAL A 190 -7.79 -18.95 2.24
N THR A 191 -7.28 -20.03 1.66
CA THR A 191 -5.99 -20.62 2.06
C THR A 191 -4.94 -20.18 1.07
N ILE A 192 -4.05 -19.26 1.49
CA ILE A 192 -2.91 -18.79 0.70
C ILE A 192 -1.78 -19.82 0.83
N GLY A 193 -1.24 -20.29 -0.29
CA GLY A 193 -0.20 -21.34 -0.28
C GLY A 193 1.17 -20.83 0.17
N ASP A 194 1.97 -21.73 0.78
CA ASP A 194 3.28 -21.42 1.40
C ASP A 194 4.39 -21.01 0.42
N SER A 195 4.14 -20.99 -0.89
CA SER A 195 5.09 -20.48 -1.89
C SER A 195 4.75 -19.08 -2.38
N VAL A 196 3.63 -18.48 -1.94
CA VAL A 196 3.23 -17.15 -2.39
C VAL A 196 4.22 -16.13 -1.87
N THR A 197 4.87 -15.39 -2.77
CA THR A 197 5.81 -14.33 -2.41
C THR A 197 5.18 -12.94 -2.50
N THR A 198 4.14 -12.80 -3.33
CA THR A 198 3.51 -11.51 -3.62
C THR A 198 2.00 -11.62 -3.72
N ILE A 199 1.31 -10.75 -2.98
CA ILE A 199 -0.14 -10.52 -3.08
C ILE A 199 -0.33 -9.17 -3.78
N GLY A 200 -0.96 -9.17 -4.95
CA GLY A 200 -1.14 -7.99 -5.79
C GLY A 200 -2.10 -6.95 -5.21
N ASN A 201 -2.10 -5.76 -5.81
CA ASN A 201 -2.98 -4.68 -5.41
C ASN A 201 -4.45 -5.11 -5.51
N ARG A 202 -5.26 -4.79 -4.50
CA ARG A 202 -6.70 -5.11 -4.46
C ARG A 202 -7.02 -6.61 -4.60
N ALA A 203 -6.06 -7.50 -4.34
CA ALA A 203 -6.22 -8.93 -4.63
C ALA A 203 -7.48 -9.56 -4.01
N PHE A 204 -7.91 -9.10 -2.84
CA PHE A 204 -9.10 -9.51 -2.10
C PHE A 204 -9.95 -8.29 -1.67
N GLU A 205 -9.90 -7.19 -2.44
CA GLU A 205 -10.77 -6.02 -2.24
C GLU A 205 -12.25 -6.45 -2.22
N ASP A 206 -13.06 -5.90 -1.30
CA ASP A 206 -14.49 -6.18 -1.15
C ASP A 206 -14.84 -7.69 -0.97
N CYS A 207 -13.95 -8.48 -0.36
CA CYS A 207 -14.29 -9.82 0.12
C CYS A 207 -15.03 -9.73 1.48
N GLU A 208 -16.22 -9.13 1.48
CA GLU A 208 -16.95 -8.69 2.68
C GLU A 208 -17.18 -9.78 3.73
N ASN A 209 -17.37 -11.04 3.33
CA ASN A 209 -17.60 -12.18 4.24
C ASN A 209 -16.33 -12.90 4.71
N LEU A 210 -15.13 -12.44 4.32
CA LEU A 210 -13.88 -13.05 4.74
C LEU A 210 -13.67 -12.76 6.23
N THR A 211 -13.65 -13.80 7.05
CA THR A 211 -13.61 -13.66 8.52
C THR A 211 -12.19 -13.66 9.10
N SER A 212 -11.27 -14.34 8.43
CA SER A 212 -9.85 -14.40 8.79
C SER A 212 -8.99 -14.65 7.56
N VAL A 213 -7.74 -14.20 7.60
CA VAL A 213 -6.75 -14.51 6.56
C VAL A 213 -5.39 -14.84 7.19
N THR A 214 -4.73 -15.86 6.65
CA THR A 214 -3.34 -16.21 6.99
C THR A 214 -2.46 -15.89 5.80
N ILE A 215 -1.57 -14.91 5.98
CA ILE A 215 -0.51 -14.55 5.05
C ILE A 215 0.73 -15.40 5.41
N PRO A 216 1.21 -16.29 4.53
CA PRO A 216 2.29 -17.22 4.89
C PRO A 216 3.65 -16.52 5.00
N ASP A 217 4.58 -17.19 5.68
CA ASP A 217 5.97 -16.72 5.93
C ASP A 217 6.76 -16.46 4.64
N SER A 218 6.32 -16.95 3.49
CA SER A 218 6.94 -16.73 2.19
C SER A 218 6.64 -15.36 1.58
N VAL A 219 5.58 -14.68 2.04
CA VAL A 219 5.17 -13.38 1.48
C VAL A 219 6.11 -12.30 1.97
N THR A 220 6.65 -11.51 1.05
CA THR A 220 7.50 -10.35 1.38
C THR A 220 6.74 -9.03 1.28
N THR A 221 5.76 -8.97 0.38
CA THR A 221 5.04 -7.73 0.03
C THR A 221 3.55 -8.00 -0.14
N ILE A 222 2.73 -7.16 0.49
CA ILE A 222 1.27 -7.12 0.35
C ILE A 222 0.90 -5.83 -0.37
N GLY A 223 0.20 -5.92 -1.51
CA GLY A 223 -0.11 -4.78 -2.37
C GLY A 223 -1.12 -3.79 -1.79
N TYR A 224 -1.18 -2.61 -2.40
CA TYR A 224 -2.12 -1.54 -2.08
C TYR A 224 -3.57 -2.04 -2.08
N SER A 225 -4.35 -1.70 -1.04
CA SER A 225 -5.74 -2.11 -0.87
C SER A 225 -6.02 -3.62 -0.96
N ALA A 226 -5.04 -4.49 -0.72
CA ALA A 226 -5.19 -5.92 -1.01
C ALA A 226 -6.34 -6.61 -0.25
N PHE A 227 -6.73 -6.14 0.92
CA PHE A 227 -7.87 -6.61 1.72
C PHE A 227 -8.82 -5.46 2.07
N GLN A 228 -8.87 -4.42 1.23
CA GLN A 228 -9.76 -3.29 1.44
C GLN A 228 -11.21 -3.76 1.52
N ASP A 229 -11.99 -3.15 2.42
CA ASP A 229 -13.42 -3.35 2.61
C ASP A 229 -13.82 -4.83 2.88
N CYS A 230 -12.88 -5.63 3.42
CA CYS A 230 -13.20 -6.94 4.03
C CYS A 230 -13.91 -6.74 5.38
N GLU A 231 -15.16 -6.26 5.36
CA GLU A 231 -15.84 -5.73 6.55
C GLU A 231 -15.98 -6.74 7.71
N ASN A 232 -16.11 -8.04 7.44
CA ASN A 232 -16.21 -9.08 8.47
C ASN A 232 -14.86 -9.68 8.91
N LEU A 233 -13.74 -9.15 8.42
CA LEU A 233 -12.41 -9.63 8.80
C LEU A 233 -12.16 -9.32 10.28
N THR A 234 -12.10 -10.36 11.11
CA THR A 234 -11.90 -10.22 12.56
C THR A 234 -10.45 -10.40 12.98
N SER A 235 -9.69 -11.18 12.21
CA SER A 235 -8.28 -11.44 12.50
C SER A 235 -7.44 -11.64 11.25
N VAL A 236 -6.19 -11.19 11.31
CA VAL A 236 -5.18 -11.43 10.28
C VAL A 236 -3.92 -12.02 10.89
N THR A 237 -3.33 -13.01 10.23
CA THR A 237 -1.99 -13.52 10.54
C THR A 237 -1.01 -13.09 9.46
N ILE A 238 0.07 -12.43 9.86
CA ILE A 238 1.14 -11.89 9.03
C ILE A 238 2.39 -12.77 9.19
N GLY A 239 2.89 -13.29 8.07
CA GLY A 239 4.10 -14.10 8.01
C GLY A 239 5.38 -13.31 8.34
N ASN A 240 6.40 -14.01 8.83
CA ASN A 240 7.60 -13.38 9.38
C ASN A 240 8.51 -12.69 8.34
N SER A 241 8.42 -13.06 7.06
CA SER A 241 9.18 -12.42 5.98
C SER A 241 8.50 -11.18 5.39
N VAL A 242 7.30 -10.82 5.85
CA VAL A 242 6.63 -9.60 5.38
C VAL A 242 7.44 -8.40 5.83
N THR A 243 7.90 -7.60 4.87
CA THR A 243 8.65 -6.36 5.13
C THR A 243 7.87 -5.11 4.75
N GLU A 244 6.87 -5.24 3.87
CA GLU A 244 6.11 -4.12 3.33
C GLU A 244 4.63 -4.46 3.16
N ILE A 245 3.78 -3.56 3.68
CA ILE A 245 2.34 -3.61 3.57
C ILE A 245 1.90 -2.34 2.84
N GLY A 246 1.17 -2.50 1.74
CA GLY A 246 0.70 -1.38 0.95
C GLY A 246 -0.27 -0.48 1.72
N GLU A 247 -0.37 0.78 1.29
CA GLU A 247 -1.37 1.71 1.82
C GLU A 247 -2.78 1.14 1.64
N GLU A 248 -3.69 1.48 2.56
CA GLU A 248 -5.10 1.08 2.55
C GLU A 248 -5.35 -0.44 2.53
N THR A 249 -4.33 -1.29 2.76
CA THR A 249 -4.44 -2.75 2.67
C THR A 249 -5.62 -3.32 3.46
N PHE A 250 -5.90 -2.81 4.68
CA PHE A 250 -7.06 -3.21 5.48
C PHE A 250 -8.01 -2.04 5.76
N TYR A 251 -8.01 -1.01 4.90
CA TYR A 251 -9.00 0.07 4.99
C TYR A 251 -10.40 -0.52 4.93
N GLY A 252 -11.31 -0.07 5.80
CA GLY A 252 -12.68 -0.61 5.84
C GLY A 252 -12.86 -1.95 6.56
N CYS A 253 -11.79 -2.58 7.06
CA CYS A 253 -11.87 -3.79 7.90
C CYS A 253 -12.37 -3.48 9.33
N ARG A 254 -13.60 -2.98 9.46
CA ARG A 254 -14.15 -2.40 10.70
C ARG A 254 -14.27 -3.37 11.87
N ASN A 255 -14.25 -4.68 11.63
CA ASN A 255 -14.34 -5.71 12.67
C ASN A 255 -12.98 -6.32 13.05
N LEU A 256 -11.88 -5.82 12.47
CA LEU A 256 -10.53 -6.34 12.76
C LEU A 256 -10.14 -5.99 14.19
N THR A 257 -9.97 -7.02 15.03
CA THR A 257 -9.66 -6.85 16.46
C THR A 257 -8.42 -7.61 16.89
N SER A 258 -7.86 -8.47 16.03
CA SER A 258 -6.67 -9.25 16.35
C SER A 258 -5.71 -9.31 15.18
N VAL A 259 -4.46 -8.94 15.42
CA VAL A 259 -3.36 -9.04 14.47
C VAL A 259 -2.34 -10.01 15.02
N TYR A 260 -2.02 -11.05 14.27
CA TYR A 260 -0.99 -12.03 14.62
C TYR A 260 0.22 -11.82 13.71
N TYR A 261 1.41 -11.85 14.27
CA TYR A 261 2.67 -11.86 13.54
C TYR A 261 3.49 -13.07 13.95
N THR A 262 3.92 -13.88 12.98
CA THR A 262 4.64 -15.15 13.25
C THR A 262 6.11 -14.94 13.59
N GLY A 263 6.64 -13.73 13.40
CA GLY A 263 8.02 -13.37 13.71
C GLY A 263 8.23 -12.95 15.16
N ASN A 264 9.15 -12.00 15.37
CA ASN A 264 9.51 -11.44 16.67
C ASN A 264 9.37 -9.90 16.67
N ILE A 265 9.58 -9.26 17.82
CA ILE A 265 9.47 -7.80 17.95
C ILE A 265 10.40 -7.07 16.98
N VAL A 266 11.61 -7.59 16.73
CA VAL A 266 12.59 -6.99 15.80
C VAL A 266 12.03 -6.94 14.38
N GLY A 267 11.50 -8.07 13.89
CA GLY A 267 10.87 -8.14 12.57
C GLY A 267 9.67 -7.22 12.47
N TRP A 268 8.80 -7.22 13.49
CA TRP A 268 7.60 -6.38 13.55
C TRP A 268 7.93 -4.88 13.48
N CYS A 269 8.88 -4.41 14.30
CA CYS A 269 9.33 -3.03 14.29
C CYS A 269 9.92 -2.59 12.94
N GLY A 270 10.36 -3.54 12.11
CA GLY A 270 10.93 -3.31 10.79
C GLY A 270 9.94 -3.25 9.63
N ILE A 271 8.66 -3.61 9.83
CA ILE A 271 7.65 -3.63 8.76
C ILE A 271 7.23 -2.20 8.39
N SER A 272 7.24 -1.86 7.10
CA SER A 272 6.69 -0.60 6.60
C SER A 272 5.20 -0.72 6.27
N GLY A 273 4.45 0.38 6.44
CA GLY A 273 3.01 0.42 6.12
C GLY A 273 2.11 -0.19 7.20
N LEU A 274 2.60 -0.31 8.44
CA LEU A 274 1.81 -0.80 9.57
C LEU A 274 0.57 0.06 9.86
N SER A 275 0.50 1.30 9.37
CA SER A 275 -0.72 2.12 9.40
C SER A 275 -1.92 1.45 8.74
N ALA A 276 -1.70 0.56 7.76
CA ALA A 276 -2.78 -0.18 7.12
C ALA A 276 -3.40 -1.24 8.05
N LEU A 277 -2.65 -1.75 9.03
CA LEU A 277 -3.09 -2.74 10.01
C LEU A 277 -3.53 -2.10 11.34
N MET A 278 -2.69 -1.20 11.85
CA MET A 278 -2.75 -0.61 13.17
C MET A 278 -3.47 0.75 13.11
N SER A 279 -4.71 0.75 12.61
CA SER A 279 -5.53 1.97 12.41
C SER A 279 -6.76 2.05 13.32
N GLN A 280 -6.98 1.05 14.16
CA GLN A 280 -8.07 0.93 15.13
C GLN A 280 -7.62 0.02 16.28
N ASP A 281 -8.41 -0.04 17.36
CA ASP A 281 -8.10 -0.85 18.54
C ASP A 281 -7.91 -2.32 18.16
N VAL A 282 -6.69 -2.83 18.35
CA VAL A 282 -6.31 -4.20 18.00
C VAL A 282 -5.48 -4.85 19.09
N ASP A 283 -5.75 -6.13 19.30
CA ASP A 283 -4.84 -7.00 20.04
C ASP A 283 -3.73 -7.48 19.11
N LEU A 284 -2.49 -7.06 19.40
CA LEU A 284 -1.31 -7.56 18.73
C LEU A 284 -0.81 -8.83 19.42
N TYR A 285 -0.61 -9.88 18.62
CA TYR A 285 0.01 -11.14 19.02
C TYR A 285 1.31 -11.32 18.25
N ILE A 286 2.42 -11.53 18.94
CA ILE A 286 3.71 -11.87 18.32
C ILE A 286 4.07 -13.28 18.76
N ASN A 287 4.35 -14.16 17.80
CA ASN A 287 4.62 -15.58 18.04
C ASN A 287 3.52 -16.24 18.91
N ASN A 288 2.25 -15.94 18.60
CA ASN A 288 1.05 -16.39 19.32
C ASN A 288 0.92 -15.92 20.78
N GLU A 289 1.77 -14.99 21.24
CA GLU A 289 1.66 -14.38 22.56
C GLU A 289 1.12 -12.96 22.42
N LYS A 290 0.06 -12.65 23.18
CA LYS A 290 -0.51 -11.30 23.21
C LYS A 290 0.50 -10.33 23.81
N VAL A 291 0.80 -9.24 23.10
CA VAL A 291 1.73 -8.22 23.57
C VAL A 291 1.01 -7.35 24.62
N VAL A 292 1.38 -7.54 25.87
CA VAL A 292 0.85 -6.81 27.04
C VAL A 292 1.97 -6.03 27.73
N ASP A 293 3.11 -6.70 27.93
CA ASP A 293 4.35 -6.10 28.43
C ASP A 293 5.36 -6.05 27.29
N LEU A 294 5.54 -4.87 26.70
CA LEU A 294 6.43 -4.70 25.56
C LEU A 294 7.86 -4.44 26.06
N VAL A 295 8.72 -5.46 25.95
CA VAL A 295 10.17 -5.30 26.10
C VAL A 295 10.80 -5.25 24.71
N VAL A 296 11.22 -4.06 24.29
CA VAL A 296 11.89 -3.89 23.00
C VAL A 296 13.32 -4.45 23.10
N PRO A 297 13.73 -5.39 22.24
CA PRO A 297 15.06 -6.00 22.29
C PRO A 297 16.21 -5.05 21.94
N ASP A 298 17.42 -5.29 22.49
CA ASP A 298 18.63 -4.47 22.31
C ASP A 298 19.16 -4.38 20.86
N ASP A 299 18.68 -5.23 19.95
CA ASP A 299 19.00 -5.18 18.52
C ASP A 299 18.00 -4.34 17.71
N VAL A 300 16.96 -3.80 18.35
CA VAL A 300 16.05 -2.84 17.72
C VAL A 300 16.68 -1.45 17.77
N GLU A 301 17.03 -0.94 16.59
CA GLU A 301 17.50 0.43 16.41
C GLU A 301 16.36 1.38 16.00
N LYS A 302 15.31 0.84 15.36
CA LYS A 302 14.19 1.58 14.78
C LYS A 302 12.86 0.91 15.11
N ILE A 303 11.89 1.73 15.51
CA ILE A 303 10.48 1.37 15.58
C ILE A 303 9.77 2.14 14.46
N ASN A 304 9.23 1.45 13.46
CA ASN A 304 8.55 2.07 12.33
C ASN A 304 7.24 2.77 12.71
N ASP A 305 6.75 3.60 11.78
CA ASP A 305 5.49 4.31 11.89
C ASP A 305 4.35 3.34 12.22
N TYR A 306 3.47 3.73 13.15
CA TYR A 306 2.30 2.96 13.61
C TYR A 306 2.59 1.57 14.22
N ALA A 307 3.83 1.21 14.50
CA ALA A 307 4.18 -0.17 14.90
C ALA A 307 3.37 -0.72 16.08
N PHE A 308 3.03 0.12 17.06
CA PHE A 308 2.21 -0.24 18.21
C PHE A 308 1.01 0.70 18.35
N ALA A 309 0.57 1.35 17.25
CA ALA A 309 -0.60 2.21 17.31
C ALA A 309 -1.85 1.42 17.71
N TYR A 310 -2.71 2.02 18.54
CA TYR A 310 -3.97 1.47 19.04
C TYR A 310 -3.84 0.10 19.73
N CYS A 311 -2.65 -0.21 20.25
CA CYS A 311 -2.44 -1.38 21.10
C CYS A 311 -2.93 -1.10 22.54
N ASP A 312 -4.24 -1.05 22.73
CA ASP A 312 -4.91 -0.80 24.02
C ASP A 312 -4.59 -1.83 25.11
N SER A 313 -4.08 -2.99 24.70
CA SER A 313 -3.67 -4.07 25.58
C SER A 313 -2.31 -3.87 26.25
N LEU A 314 -1.53 -2.88 25.82
CA LEU A 314 -0.23 -2.58 26.43
C LEU A 314 -0.41 -2.02 27.84
N THR A 315 0.33 -2.58 28.79
CA THR A 315 0.38 -2.11 30.19
C THR A 315 1.76 -1.60 30.60
N SER A 316 2.81 -2.01 29.87
CA SER A 316 4.16 -1.50 30.05
C SER A 316 4.93 -1.49 28.73
N VAL A 317 5.85 -0.53 28.59
CA VAL A 317 6.81 -0.45 27.49
C VAL A 317 8.20 -0.19 28.08
N THR A 318 9.17 -1.01 27.71
CA THR A 318 10.58 -0.86 28.08
C THR A 318 11.41 -0.67 26.82
N LEU A 319 12.00 0.51 26.66
CA LEU A 319 12.93 0.82 25.56
C LEU A 319 14.39 0.54 25.97
N PRO A 320 15.17 -0.14 25.11
CA PRO A 320 16.60 -0.32 25.27
C PRO A 320 17.36 0.92 24.78
N ASP A 321 18.63 1.02 25.17
CA ASP A 321 19.48 2.14 24.76
C ASP A 321 19.82 2.15 23.25
N SER A 322 19.55 1.06 22.54
CA SER A 322 19.76 0.91 21.10
C SER A 322 18.73 1.64 20.24
N VAL A 323 17.52 1.91 20.76
CA VAL A 323 16.45 2.55 20.00
C VAL A 323 16.82 4.00 19.74
N MET A 324 17.11 4.33 18.48
CA MET A 324 17.48 5.69 18.11
C MET A 324 16.42 6.37 17.24
N MET A 325 15.42 5.63 16.74
CA MET A 325 14.35 6.16 15.91
C MET A 325 12.99 5.55 16.29
N ILE A 326 12.01 6.43 16.47
CA ILE A 326 10.63 6.06 16.72
C ILE A 326 9.78 6.82 15.71
N GLY A 327 9.11 6.06 14.85
CA GLY A 327 8.35 6.54 13.72
C GLY A 327 7.06 7.28 14.12
N GLN A 328 6.45 7.90 13.12
CA GLN A 328 5.20 8.64 13.29
C GLN A 328 4.13 7.73 13.89
N ASN A 329 3.45 8.22 14.94
CA ASN A 329 2.33 7.52 15.55
C ASN A 329 2.65 6.10 16.03
N ALA A 330 3.93 5.75 16.24
CA ALA A 330 4.33 4.41 16.64
C ALA A 330 3.62 3.89 17.90
N PHE A 331 3.20 4.79 18.79
CA PHE A 331 2.44 4.50 20.00
C PHE A 331 1.13 5.32 20.09
N TYR A 332 0.61 5.81 18.95
CA TYR A 332 -0.62 6.58 18.93
C TYR A 332 -1.81 5.76 19.42
N GLY A 333 -2.71 6.33 20.21
CA GLY A 333 -3.87 5.61 20.73
C GLY A 333 -3.56 4.59 21.83
N CYS A 334 -2.30 4.40 22.22
CA CYS A 334 -1.98 3.55 23.38
C CYS A 334 -2.43 4.17 24.71
N PRO A 335 -2.61 3.37 25.79
CA PRO A 335 -2.97 3.88 27.11
C PRO A 335 -2.02 4.96 27.64
N ASP A 336 -2.59 6.03 28.20
CA ASP A 336 -1.82 7.18 28.70
C ASP A 336 -0.87 6.81 29.85
N GLU A 337 -1.19 5.75 30.61
CA GLU A 337 -0.39 5.21 31.71
C GLU A 337 0.99 4.69 31.27
N LEU A 338 1.18 4.38 29.99
CA LEU A 338 2.48 3.98 29.46
C LEU A 338 3.48 5.14 29.46
N PHE A 339 2.99 6.37 29.36
CA PHE A 339 3.82 7.54 29.15
C PHE A 339 4.17 8.23 30.46
N THR A 340 5.44 8.59 30.59
CA THR A 340 5.84 9.59 31.58
C THR A 340 5.49 10.98 31.02
N ILE A 341 4.50 11.64 31.61
CA ILE A 341 4.06 12.96 31.16
C ILE A 341 4.77 14.04 31.97
N TYR A 342 5.46 14.96 31.29
CA TYR A 342 6.03 16.16 31.88
C TYR A 342 5.56 17.38 31.08
N GLU A 343 4.85 18.31 31.74
CA GLU A 343 4.36 19.54 31.12
C GLU A 343 3.63 19.31 29.77
N ASN A 344 2.74 18.31 29.71
CA ASN A 344 2.00 17.91 28.49
C ASN A 344 2.85 17.33 27.36
N VAL A 345 4.08 16.91 27.64
CA VAL A 345 4.92 16.15 26.72
C VAL A 345 5.02 14.72 27.22
N LYS A 346 4.72 13.77 26.34
CA LYS A 346 4.78 12.34 26.61
C LYS A 346 6.16 11.79 26.31
N TYR A 347 6.68 11.04 27.27
CA TYR A 347 7.93 10.32 27.17
C TYR A 347 7.72 8.82 27.36
N LEU A 348 8.52 8.02 26.67
CA LEU A 348 8.67 6.58 26.89
C LEU A 348 10.12 6.26 27.26
N GLY A 349 10.31 5.19 28.00
CA GLY A 349 11.65 4.76 28.38
C GLY A 349 11.66 3.47 29.18
N ASN A 350 12.38 3.48 30.29
CA ASN A 350 12.49 2.33 31.18
C ASN A 350 12.61 2.80 32.64
N GLU A 351 12.72 1.86 33.59
CA GLU A 351 12.82 2.17 35.02
C GLU A 351 14.02 3.06 35.38
N VAL A 352 15.10 3.01 34.59
CA VAL A 352 16.34 3.79 34.81
C VAL A 352 16.24 5.17 34.17
N ASN A 353 15.63 5.26 33.00
CA ASN A 353 15.44 6.49 32.23
C ASN A 353 14.00 6.58 31.73
N PRO A 354 13.06 7.11 32.54
CA PRO A 354 11.67 7.28 32.13
C PRO A 354 11.48 8.33 31.03
N TYR A 355 12.50 9.14 30.77
CA TYR A 355 12.48 10.22 29.77
C TYR A 355 13.28 9.89 28.51
N TYR A 356 13.58 8.61 28.26
CA TYR A 356 14.49 8.15 27.21
C TYR A 356 14.12 8.70 25.82
N ALA A 357 12.87 8.52 25.41
CA ALA A 357 12.33 9.00 24.15
C ALA A 357 11.19 9.98 24.39
N LEU A 358 11.26 11.14 23.76
CA LEU A 358 10.18 12.10 23.69
C LEU A 358 9.28 11.73 22.50
N ILE A 359 8.04 11.36 22.77
CA ILE A 359 7.15 10.76 21.78
C ILE A 359 6.25 11.80 21.11
N GLU A 360 5.49 12.55 21.91
CA GLU A 360 4.51 13.50 21.38
C GLU A 360 4.22 14.63 22.38
N THR A 361 3.84 15.80 21.85
CA THR A 361 3.24 16.89 22.61
C THR A 361 1.72 16.80 22.58
N VAL A 362 1.09 16.79 23.76
CA VAL A 362 -0.37 16.64 23.92
C VAL A 362 -1.10 17.99 23.85
N ALA A 363 -0.44 19.10 24.19
CA ALA A 363 -1.03 20.44 24.16
C ALA A 363 -0.01 21.55 23.88
N ASN A 364 -0.23 22.31 22.81
CA ASN A 364 0.71 23.31 22.28
C ASN A 364 0.53 24.69 22.93
N THR A 365 0.67 24.75 24.26
CA THR A 365 0.40 25.98 25.03
C THR A 365 1.65 26.78 25.41
N TYR A 366 2.84 26.26 25.20
CA TYR A 366 4.08 26.87 25.71
C TYR A 366 4.83 27.66 24.65
N SER A 367 5.23 28.88 25.01
CA SER A 367 6.14 29.68 24.19
C SER A 367 7.59 29.20 24.25
N SER A 368 7.96 28.40 25.24
CA SER A 368 9.29 27.80 25.35
C SER A 368 9.22 26.45 26.05
N TYR A 369 10.07 25.50 25.64
CA TYR A 369 10.14 24.19 26.28
C TYR A 369 11.60 23.74 26.52
N THR A 370 11.85 23.09 27.65
CA THR A 370 13.15 22.48 27.97
C THR A 370 13.00 20.96 28.00
N ILE A 371 13.62 20.27 27.04
CA ILE A 371 13.58 18.81 26.97
C ILE A 371 14.34 18.22 28.15
N GLN A 372 13.82 17.11 28.68
CA GLN A 372 14.36 16.44 29.86
C GLN A 372 15.80 15.96 29.66
N LYS A 373 16.63 16.14 30.68
CA LYS A 373 18.11 15.98 30.61
C LYS A 373 18.61 14.58 30.26
N GLN A 374 17.76 13.57 30.37
CA GLN A 374 18.11 12.18 30.07
C GLN A 374 17.56 11.72 28.72
N THR A 375 16.82 12.57 28.00
CA THR A 375 16.27 12.25 26.68
C THR A 375 17.37 11.98 25.67
N LYS A 376 17.26 10.83 25.00
CA LYS A 376 18.14 10.35 23.95
C LYS A 376 17.54 10.55 22.57
N VAL A 377 16.24 10.33 22.45
CA VAL A 377 15.52 10.37 21.17
C VAL A 377 14.41 11.40 21.23
N ILE A 378 14.32 12.25 20.22
CA ILE A 378 13.10 13.02 19.91
C ILE A 378 12.44 12.30 18.74
N ALA A 379 11.26 11.73 18.94
CA ALA A 379 10.57 10.92 17.94
C ALA A 379 10.14 11.72 16.71
N ASP A 380 9.75 11.01 15.66
CA ASP A 380 9.16 11.61 14.47
C ASP A 380 7.88 12.38 14.85
N TYR A 381 7.72 13.58 14.30
CA TYR A 381 6.59 14.49 14.57
C TYR A 381 6.38 14.92 16.04
N ALA A 382 7.34 14.68 16.94
CA ALA A 382 7.09 14.82 18.37
C ALA A 382 6.61 16.22 18.84
N PHE A 383 7.10 17.30 18.22
CA PHE A 383 6.65 18.70 18.38
C PHE A 383 5.97 19.25 17.11
N ALA A 384 5.54 18.40 16.18
CA ALA A 384 4.91 18.89 14.96
C ALA A 384 3.66 19.75 15.29
N HIS A 385 3.49 20.86 14.57
CA HIS A 385 2.40 21.82 14.78
C HIS A 385 2.41 22.52 16.16
N CYS A 386 3.55 22.60 16.84
CA CYS A 386 3.72 23.43 18.03
C CYS A 386 3.79 24.93 17.70
N ASP A 387 2.69 25.49 17.20
CA ASP A 387 2.61 26.85 16.66
C ASP A 387 3.00 27.93 17.68
N THR A 388 2.78 27.71 18.98
CA THR A 388 3.11 28.69 20.03
C THR A 388 4.59 28.68 20.43
N LEU A 389 5.33 27.61 20.09
CA LEU A 389 6.69 27.40 20.54
C LEU A 389 7.65 28.39 19.85
N THR A 390 8.29 29.24 20.64
CA THR A 390 9.26 30.24 20.18
C THR A 390 10.71 29.85 20.41
N SER A 391 10.96 28.97 21.38
CA SER A 391 12.29 28.41 21.66
C SER A 391 12.20 27.00 22.25
N VAL A 392 13.18 26.16 21.95
CA VAL A 392 13.33 24.84 22.55
C VAL A 392 14.77 24.64 23.00
N THR A 393 14.93 24.12 24.22
CA THR A 393 16.25 23.71 24.74
C THR A 393 16.40 22.20 24.61
N ILE A 394 17.31 21.78 23.72
CA ILE A 394 17.67 20.38 23.50
C ILE A 394 18.90 20.06 24.38
N PRO A 395 18.85 19.08 25.29
CA PRO A 395 19.98 18.75 26.17
C PRO A 395 21.06 17.95 25.43
N ASP A 396 22.31 18.03 25.93
CA ASP A 396 23.47 17.32 25.38
C ASP A 396 23.40 15.78 25.52
N SER A 397 22.29 15.24 26.02
CA SER A 397 22.01 13.81 26.05
C SER A 397 21.37 13.31 24.74
N VAL A 398 20.71 14.18 23.97
CA VAL A 398 19.96 13.81 22.77
C VAL A 398 20.93 13.40 21.68
N THR A 399 20.73 12.20 21.14
CA THR A 399 21.54 11.62 20.07
C THR A 399 20.83 11.65 18.72
N THR A 400 19.48 11.67 18.73
CA THR A 400 18.70 11.68 17.49
C THR A 400 17.52 12.64 17.56
N ILE A 401 17.29 13.36 16.48
CA ILE A 401 16.06 14.13 16.22
C ILE A 401 15.31 13.47 15.07
N GLY A 402 14.04 13.14 15.25
CA GLY A 402 13.21 12.42 14.28
C GLY A 402 12.80 13.25 13.06
N ASN A 403 12.17 12.57 12.11
CA ASN A 403 11.59 13.17 10.91
C ASN A 403 10.46 14.12 11.30
N LYS A 404 10.46 15.31 10.73
CA LYS A 404 9.46 16.35 11.01
C LYS A 404 9.23 16.62 12.50
N ALA A 405 10.22 16.34 13.35
CA ALA A 405 10.10 16.44 14.80
C ALA A 405 9.60 17.81 15.27
N PHE A 406 10.00 18.90 14.62
CA PHE A 406 9.56 20.28 14.86
C PHE A 406 8.85 20.89 13.65
N ALA A 407 8.31 20.07 12.74
CA ALA A 407 7.65 20.60 11.55
C ALA A 407 6.45 21.49 11.92
N TYR A 408 6.24 22.54 11.15
CA TYR A 408 5.17 23.52 11.32
C TYR A 408 5.19 24.27 12.67
N CYS A 409 6.31 24.32 13.39
CA CYS A 409 6.47 25.22 14.54
C CYS A 409 6.66 26.67 14.04
N TYR A 410 5.57 27.32 13.61
CA TYR A 410 5.67 28.58 12.85
C TYR A 410 6.42 29.70 13.58
N ASN A 411 6.29 29.79 14.90
CA ASN A 411 6.88 30.86 15.71
C ASN A 411 8.25 30.50 16.31
N LEU A 412 8.80 29.30 16.02
CA LEU A 412 10.10 28.88 16.57
C LEU A 412 11.18 29.78 15.98
N THR A 413 11.88 30.54 16.83
CA THR A 413 12.81 31.60 16.37
C THR A 413 14.26 31.14 16.30
N SER A 414 14.65 30.25 17.22
CA SER A 414 16.00 29.72 17.30
C SER A 414 16.04 28.33 17.89
N VAL A 415 17.04 27.54 17.48
CA VAL A 415 17.34 26.23 18.05
C VAL A 415 18.85 26.04 18.13
N THR A 416 19.30 25.40 19.20
CA THR A 416 20.68 24.95 19.34
C THR A 416 20.71 23.44 19.26
N ILE A 417 21.48 22.89 18.31
CA ILE A 417 21.71 21.46 18.12
C ILE A 417 22.97 21.06 18.92
N PRO A 418 22.84 20.20 19.94
CA PRO A 418 23.98 19.75 20.75
C PRO A 418 24.98 18.87 20.00
N ASP A 419 26.22 18.80 20.49
CA ASP A 419 27.30 17.96 19.93
C ASP A 419 26.96 16.47 19.91
N SER A 420 26.13 16.04 20.85
CA SER A 420 25.68 14.65 20.97
C SER A 420 24.79 14.18 19.83
N VAL A 421 24.13 15.10 19.11
CA VAL A 421 23.21 14.74 18.03
C VAL A 421 23.99 14.14 16.87
N ALA A 422 23.83 12.83 16.68
CA ALA A 422 24.44 12.03 15.63
C ALA A 422 23.62 12.01 14.34
N ALA A 423 22.30 12.20 14.46
CA ALA A 423 21.35 12.12 13.36
C ALA A 423 20.18 13.09 13.54
N MET A 424 19.70 13.65 12.43
CA MET A 424 18.47 14.43 12.35
C MET A 424 17.64 13.97 11.14
N GLY A 425 16.36 13.71 11.37
CA GLY A 425 15.42 13.22 10.37
C GLY A 425 15.11 14.23 9.27
N GLU A 426 14.53 13.73 8.20
CA GLU A 426 14.05 14.53 7.08
C GLU A 426 13.02 15.55 7.54
N CYS A 427 13.13 16.78 7.03
CA CYS A 427 12.17 17.85 7.28
C CYS A 427 12.03 18.18 8.79
N ALA A 428 13.04 17.92 9.63
CA ALA A 428 12.97 18.07 11.08
C ALA A 428 12.44 19.44 11.55
N PHE A 429 12.72 20.52 10.81
CA PHE A 429 12.23 21.88 11.09
C PHE A 429 11.43 22.46 9.90
N TYR A 430 10.79 21.60 9.11
CA TYR A 430 9.99 22.00 7.95
C TYR A 430 8.94 23.06 8.32
N CYS A 431 8.80 24.14 7.54
CA CYS A 431 7.80 25.17 7.80
C CYS A 431 7.91 25.91 9.16
N CYS A 432 9.10 25.98 9.77
CA CYS A 432 9.36 26.89 10.89
C CYS A 432 9.62 28.32 10.38
N ARG A 433 8.56 29.09 10.15
CA ARG A 433 8.63 30.38 9.41
C ARG A 433 9.51 31.44 10.09
N ASP A 434 9.48 31.51 11.42
CA ASP A 434 10.23 32.51 12.18
C ASP A 434 11.65 32.05 12.57
N LEU A 435 12.04 30.83 12.18
CA LEU A 435 13.32 30.23 12.57
C LEU A 435 14.46 30.89 11.82
N THR A 436 15.12 31.83 12.46
CA THR A 436 16.20 32.63 11.85
C THR A 436 17.59 32.23 12.32
N ASN A 437 17.70 31.47 13.41
CA ASN A 437 18.97 31.12 14.01
C ASN A 437 19.04 29.64 14.43
N VAL A 438 19.79 28.84 13.67
CA VAL A 438 20.11 27.45 14.00
C VAL A 438 21.59 27.37 14.35
N VAL A 439 21.90 27.00 15.59
CA VAL A 439 23.28 26.89 16.07
C VAL A 439 23.64 25.43 16.25
N PHE A 440 24.56 24.92 15.44
CA PHE A 440 25.23 23.66 15.73
C PHE A 440 26.37 23.94 16.70
N LYS A 441 26.37 23.31 17.87
CA LYS A 441 27.52 23.40 18.81
C LYS A 441 28.76 22.67 18.25
N ASP A 442 28.51 21.68 17.39
CA ASP A 442 29.51 20.77 16.86
C ASP A 442 30.24 21.38 15.65
N THR A 443 31.54 21.10 15.55
CA THR A 443 32.36 21.42 14.36
C THR A 443 32.59 20.23 13.45
N SER A 444 31.94 19.09 13.71
CA SER A 444 32.06 17.86 12.93
C SER A 444 31.51 18.03 11.51
N THR A 445 31.97 17.16 10.61
CA THR A 445 31.44 17.07 9.25
C THR A 445 30.07 16.40 9.25
N TRP A 446 29.10 17.02 8.60
CA TRP A 446 27.76 16.46 8.41
C TRP A 446 27.57 15.96 6.99
N TYR A 447 26.64 15.03 6.83
CA TYR A 447 26.22 14.50 5.54
C TYR A 447 24.70 14.63 5.42
N ARG A 448 24.20 14.96 4.23
CA ARG A 448 22.75 15.04 3.95
C ARG A 448 22.31 14.14 2.81
N THR A 449 21.07 13.67 2.84
CA THR A 449 20.49 12.81 1.79
C THR A 449 18.97 12.93 1.68
N SER A 450 18.42 12.67 0.50
CA SER A 450 17.02 12.93 0.12
C SER A 450 16.08 11.73 0.33
N SER A 451 16.51 10.68 1.03
CA SER A 451 15.65 9.52 1.30
C SER A 451 15.69 9.05 2.75
N TYR A 452 14.50 8.80 3.29
CA TYR A 452 14.21 8.27 4.62
C TYR A 452 14.95 6.94 4.94
N ASN A 453 15.25 6.11 3.93
CA ASN A 453 15.89 4.78 4.10
C ASN A 453 17.43 4.80 4.21
N ASN A 454 18.08 5.96 4.25
CA ASN A 454 19.54 6.05 4.25
C ASN A 454 20.22 5.96 5.62
N TRP A 455 19.45 5.74 6.69
CA TRP A 455 20.03 5.56 8.02
C TRP A 455 20.89 4.29 8.13
N VAL A 456 20.55 3.25 7.36
CA VAL A 456 21.33 2.00 7.23
C VAL A 456 22.48 2.18 6.23
N ASN A 457 22.28 2.99 5.19
CA ASN A 457 23.22 3.19 4.08
C ASN A 457 24.04 4.48 4.23
N LYS A 458 24.55 4.78 5.44
CA LYS A 458 25.31 5.99 5.85
C LYS A 458 26.47 6.43 4.91
N MET A 459 26.72 5.78 3.77
CA MET A 459 27.81 6.05 2.83
C MET A 459 27.40 6.87 1.59
N ASN A 460 26.13 7.25 1.41
CA ASN A 460 25.65 7.89 0.17
C ASN A 460 25.25 9.37 0.29
N GLY A 461 25.57 10.05 1.39
CA GLY A 461 25.23 11.46 1.64
C GLY A 461 26.19 12.47 1.01
N THR A 462 25.67 13.67 0.70
CA THR A 462 26.51 14.82 0.30
C THR A 462 27.14 15.43 1.54
N GLN A 463 28.46 15.61 1.55
CA GLN A 463 29.19 16.26 2.64
C GLN A 463 28.80 17.73 2.75
N VAL A 464 28.60 18.20 3.98
CA VAL A 464 28.21 19.56 4.31
C VAL A 464 29.04 20.07 5.49
N ASP A 465 29.66 21.23 5.32
CA ASP A 465 30.36 21.93 6.40
C ASP A 465 29.38 22.85 7.14
N VAL A 466 29.13 22.54 8.41
CA VAL A 466 28.25 23.32 9.30
C VAL A 466 29.05 24.16 10.31
N SER A 467 30.38 24.17 10.24
CA SER A 467 31.26 24.85 11.20
C SER A 467 31.26 26.38 11.06
N ASP A 468 30.82 26.89 9.91
CA ASP A 468 30.60 28.31 9.66
C ASP A 468 29.11 28.67 9.81
N THR A 469 28.80 29.50 10.80
CA THR A 469 27.44 30.01 11.08
C THR A 469 26.76 30.68 9.88
N ALA A 470 27.51 31.29 8.96
CA ALA A 470 26.94 31.86 7.74
C ALA A 470 26.54 30.77 6.73
N THR A 471 27.37 29.73 6.61
CA THR A 471 27.15 28.60 5.70
C THR A 471 26.03 27.69 6.22
N ALA A 472 25.97 27.44 7.53
CA ALA A 472 24.86 26.73 8.18
C ALA A 472 23.52 27.44 7.94
N ALA A 473 23.46 28.76 8.08
CA ALA A 473 22.26 29.54 7.76
C ALA A 473 21.89 29.52 6.26
N ASP A 474 22.85 29.36 5.36
CA ASP A 474 22.62 29.31 3.91
C ASP A 474 22.26 27.90 3.39
N LEU A 475 22.74 26.83 4.03
CA LEU A 475 22.36 25.43 3.78
C LEU A 475 20.89 25.14 4.13
N LEU A 476 20.31 25.96 5.00
CA LEU A 476 18.93 25.90 5.50
C LEU A 476 17.93 26.72 4.66
N LYS A 477 18.42 27.42 3.61
CA LYS A 477 17.64 28.29 2.71
C LYS A 477 17.43 27.68 1.33
N GLU A 478 17.46 26.36 1.17
CA GLU A 478 17.10 25.75 -0.13
C GLU A 478 15.61 26.05 -0.42
N LYS A 479 15.39 27.14 -1.16
CA LYS A 479 14.09 27.73 -1.48
C LYS A 479 13.19 26.72 -2.18
N ARG A 480 12.30 26.07 -1.43
CA ARG A 480 10.97 25.73 -1.95
C ARG A 480 10.06 26.93 -1.71
N ASN A 481 10.21 27.95 -2.56
CA ASN A 481 9.50 29.24 -2.54
C ASN A 481 9.91 30.18 -1.38
N ASP A 482 9.87 31.49 -1.64
CA ASP A 482 10.49 32.58 -0.87
C ASP A 482 10.00 32.81 0.59
N THR A 483 9.49 31.79 1.30
CA THR A 483 8.84 31.95 2.62
C THR A 483 9.05 30.82 3.64
N VAL A 484 9.87 29.79 3.38
CA VAL A 484 9.98 28.60 4.26
C VAL A 484 11.43 28.19 4.55
N PHE A 485 11.81 28.18 5.83
CA PHE A 485 12.99 27.44 6.31
C PHE A 485 12.68 25.94 6.32
N ASP A 486 13.52 25.14 5.67
CA ASP A 486 13.35 23.69 5.57
C ASP A 486 14.70 22.97 5.67
N ILE A 487 14.80 22.06 6.64
CA ILE A 487 15.86 21.05 6.69
C ILE A 487 15.34 19.83 5.92
N GLY A 488 15.14 19.99 4.61
CA GLY A 488 14.37 19.03 3.78
C GLY A 488 15.07 17.71 3.49
N TYR A 489 16.19 17.44 4.15
CA TYR A 489 17.01 16.24 3.97
C TYR A 489 17.17 15.52 5.29
N TYR A 490 17.51 14.24 5.22
CA TYR A 490 18.05 13.49 6.35
C TYR A 490 19.53 13.87 6.58
N TRP A 491 19.93 14.13 7.83
CA TRP A 491 21.28 14.59 8.19
C TRP A 491 21.94 13.64 9.20
N TYR A 492 23.23 13.36 9.03
CA TYR A 492 23.97 12.47 9.92
C TYR A 492 25.48 12.75 9.96
N LYS A 493 26.15 12.18 10.98
CA LYS A 493 27.62 12.15 11.13
C LYS A 493 28.16 10.74 10.88
N LEU A 494 29.37 10.65 10.33
CA LEU A 494 30.10 9.40 10.13
C LEU A 494 31.02 9.07 11.30
#